data_AF-A0A6I1W2E0-F1
#
_entry.id   AF-A0A6I1W2E0-F1
#
_cell.length_a   1.000
_cell.length_b   1.000
_cell.length_c   1.000
_cell.angle_alpha   90.00
_cell.angle_beta   90.00
_cell.angle_gamma   90.00
#
_symmetry.space_group_name_H-M   'P 1'
#
loop_
_entity.id
_entity.type
_entity.pdbx_description
1 polymer ?
#
loop_
_entity_poly.entity_id
_entity_poly.type
_entity_poly.pdbx_seq_one_letter_code
_entity_poly.pdbx_strand_id
1 'polypeptide(L)'
;MQPIKNVLYIMCDQLRRDYLSCYGHPHLHTPNIDRLAAAGVRFSRAYTQGTICGPSRMSAYTGRYVSSHQVAWNAVPLPLEELTLGDY
;
A
#
# COMPACT_ATOMS: atom_id res chain seq x y z
N MET A 1 -9.10 10.49 -24.21
CA MET A 1 -9.23 10.58 -22.74
C MET A 1 -8.36 11.72 -22.25
N GLN A 2 -8.86 12.58 -21.34
CA GLN A 2 -7.98 13.54 -20.66
C GLN A 2 -6.98 12.76 -19.78
N PRO A 3 -5.72 13.21 -19.68
CA PRO A 3 -4.74 12.59 -18.78
C PRO A 3 -5.19 12.74 -17.33
N ILE A 4 -4.92 11.72 -16.52
CA ILE A 4 -5.16 11.75 -15.07
C ILE A 4 -4.24 12.81 -14.48
N LYS A 5 -4.82 13.86 -13.88
CA LYS A 5 -4.08 14.98 -13.32
C LYS A 5 -3.59 14.75 -11.89
N ASN A 6 -4.36 14.00 -11.10
CA ASN A 6 -4.10 13.80 -9.68
C ASN A 6 -4.20 12.31 -9.33
N VAL A 7 -3.34 11.87 -8.42
CA VAL A 7 -3.36 10.53 -7.83
C VAL A 7 -3.56 10.69 -6.33
N LEU A 8 -4.57 9.99 -5.77
CA LEU A 8 -4.81 9.94 -4.33
C LEU A 8 -4.38 8.57 -3.80
N TYR A 9 -3.24 8.51 -3.12
CA TYR A 9 -2.71 7.30 -2.52
C TYR A 9 -3.12 7.16 -1.05
N ILE A 10 -4.07 6.27 -0.76
CA ILE A 10 -4.60 6.03 0.58
C ILE A 10 -4.00 4.73 1.13
N MET A 11 -3.37 4.80 2.30
CA MET A 11 -2.83 3.64 3.03
C MET A 11 -3.30 3.67 4.49
N CYS A 12 -3.80 2.54 4.99
CA CYS A 12 -4.08 2.32 6.40
C CYS A 12 -2.97 1.47 7.03
N ASP A 13 -2.51 1.83 8.23
CA ASP A 13 -1.55 1.02 8.98
C ASP A 13 -2.24 -0.21 9.60
N GLN A 14 -1.58 -1.36 9.54
CA GLN A 14 -2.01 -2.62 10.15
C GLN A 14 -3.41 -3.14 9.74
N LEU A 15 -3.97 -2.66 8.64
CA LEU A 15 -5.26 -3.11 8.15
C LEU A 15 -5.17 -4.56 7.62
N ARG A 16 -5.92 -5.46 8.23
CA ARG A 16 -6.11 -6.81 7.70
C ARG A 16 -7.01 -6.79 6.46
N ARG A 17 -6.64 -7.57 5.45
CA ARG A 17 -7.42 -7.72 4.20
C ARG A 17 -8.86 -8.15 4.45
N ASP A 18 -9.09 -9.05 5.40
CA ASP A 18 -10.39 -9.65 5.68
C ASP A 18 -11.28 -8.80 6.60
N TYR A 19 -10.84 -7.60 7.00
CA TYR A 19 -11.61 -6.63 7.82
C TYR A 19 -12.31 -5.55 6.99
N LEU A 20 -12.65 -5.87 5.74
CA LEU A 20 -13.43 -5.02 4.85
C LEU A 20 -14.62 -5.83 4.31
N SER A 21 -15.82 -5.26 4.27
CA SER A 21 -17.01 -6.00 3.80
C SER A 21 -16.87 -6.46 2.35
N CYS A 22 -16.25 -5.68 1.47
CA CYS A 22 -15.94 -6.11 0.09
C CYS A 22 -14.92 -7.27 -0.01
N TYR A 23 -14.25 -7.64 1.08
CA TYR A 23 -13.44 -8.87 1.19
C TYR A 23 -14.13 -9.99 1.97
N GLY A 24 -15.37 -9.77 2.43
CA GLY A 24 -16.22 -10.80 3.04
C GLY A 24 -16.30 -10.78 4.57
N HIS A 25 -15.90 -9.69 5.25
CA HIS A 25 -16.07 -9.61 6.70
C HIS A 25 -17.57 -9.74 7.08
N PRO A 26 -17.97 -10.66 7.99
CA PRO A 26 -19.38 -10.98 8.21
C PRO A 26 -20.16 -9.93 9.04
N HIS A 27 -19.46 -9.07 9.79
CA HIS A 27 -20.09 -8.17 10.77
C HIS A 27 -19.67 -6.69 10.64
N LEU A 28 -18.72 -6.37 9.76
CA LEU A 28 -18.15 -5.02 9.68
C LEU A 28 -18.55 -4.42 8.35
N HIS A 29 -19.26 -3.29 8.41
CA HIS A 29 -19.74 -2.59 7.23
C HIS A 29 -18.77 -1.46 6.87
N THR A 30 -18.17 -1.54 5.69
CA THR A 30 -17.26 -0.53 5.14
C THR A 30 -17.77 0.06 3.82
N PRO A 31 -18.97 0.67 3.78
CA PRO A 31 -19.67 0.98 2.53
C PRO A 31 -18.91 1.96 1.62
N ASN A 32 -18.12 2.88 2.19
CA ASN A 32 -17.32 3.82 1.40
C ASN A 32 -16.17 3.14 0.65
N ILE A 33 -15.52 2.16 1.28
CA ILE A 33 -14.44 1.38 0.65
C ILE A 33 -15.03 0.39 -0.36
N ASP A 34 -16.18 -0.21 -0.04
CA ASP A 34 -16.89 -1.12 -0.94
C ASP A 34 -17.32 -0.40 -2.23
N ARG A 35 -17.81 0.84 -2.12
CA ARG A 35 -18.15 1.68 -3.28
C ARG A 35 -16.93 1.97 -4.16
N LEU A 36 -15.76 2.20 -3.56
CA LEU A 36 -14.52 2.37 -4.32
C LEU A 36 -14.13 1.07 -5.05
N ALA A 37 -14.25 -0.07 -4.38
CA ALA A 37 -13.96 -1.37 -4.98
C ALA A 37 -14.92 -1.72 -6.14
N ALA A 38 -16.21 -1.36 -6.02
CA ALA A 38 -17.21 -1.59 -7.07
C ALA A 38 -17.03 -0.68 -8.30
N ALA A 39 -16.48 0.51 -8.12
CA ALA A 39 -16.21 1.46 -9.21
C ALA A 39 -14.83 1.25 -9.87
N GLY A 40 -14.04 0.28 -9.40
CA GLY A 40 -12.67 0.05 -9.86
C GLY A 40 -12.27 -1.42 -9.84
N VAL A 41 -11.01 -1.69 -9.53
CA VAL A 41 -10.46 -3.04 -9.47
C VAL A 41 -10.02 -3.36 -8.05
N ARG A 42 -10.46 -4.51 -7.53
CA ARG A 42 -10.06 -5.04 -6.23
C ARG A 42 -9.17 -6.28 -6.41
N PHE A 43 -7.94 -6.20 -5.92
CA PHE A 43 -6.98 -7.29 -6.02
C PHE A 43 -7.17 -8.31 -4.89
N SER A 44 -7.45 -9.58 -5.22
CA SER A 44 -7.65 -10.63 -4.22
C SER A 44 -6.36 -11.22 -3.64
N ARG A 45 -5.22 -10.96 -4.30
CA ARG A 45 -3.90 -11.50 -3.95
C ARG A 45 -2.80 -10.43 -4.06
N ALA A 46 -2.86 -9.43 -3.19
CA ALA A 46 -1.83 -8.41 -3.04
C ALA A 46 -1.01 -8.67 -1.77
N TYR A 47 0.31 -8.60 -1.87
CA TYR A 47 1.25 -8.90 -0.79
C TYR A 47 2.25 -7.76 -0.61
N THR A 48 2.57 -7.45 0.64
CA THR A 48 3.67 -6.55 0.98
C THR A 48 5.01 -7.27 0.89
N GLN A 49 6.08 -6.50 0.63
CA GLN A 49 7.46 -6.98 0.57
C GLN A 49 8.11 -7.07 1.96
N GLY A 50 7.50 -6.46 2.99
CA GLY A 50 7.93 -6.57 4.38
C GLY A 50 6.74 -6.63 5.33
N THR A 51 6.80 -7.46 6.38
CA THR A 51 5.68 -7.64 7.32
C THR A 51 5.67 -6.63 8.47
N ILE A 52 6.49 -5.58 8.38
CA ILE A 52 6.65 -4.54 9.41
C ILE A 52 6.59 -3.17 8.75
N CYS A 53 6.09 -2.19 9.51
CA CYS A 53 5.80 -0.83 9.07
C CYS A 53 6.93 -0.22 8.22
N GLY A 54 8.15 -0.10 8.75
CA GLY A 54 9.29 0.52 8.06
C GLY A 54 9.61 -0.12 6.71
N PRO A 55 10.04 -1.40 6.67
CA PRO A 55 10.37 -2.11 5.43
C PRO A 55 9.22 -2.13 4.43
N SER A 56 7.98 -2.38 4.88
CA SER A 56 6.79 -2.40 4.03
C SER A 56 6.58 -1.06 3.32
N ARG A 57 6.71 0.05 4.06
CA ARG A 57 6.51 1.40 3.54
C ARG A 57 7.63 1.79 2.58
N MET A 58 8.88 1.48 2.93
CA MET A 58 10.02 1.79 2.07
C MET A 58 9.96 1.03 0.75
N SER A 59 9.57 -0.25 0.75
CA SER A 59 9.34 -0.99 -0.50
C SER A 59 8.21 -0.37 -1.33
N ALA A 60 7.12 0.08 -0.69
CA ALA A 60 6.01 0.75 -1.38
C ALA A 60 6.41 2.11 -1.98
N TYR A 61 7.26 2.88 -1.30
CA TYR A 61 7.70 4.20 -1.77
C TYR A 61 8.79 4.12 -2.83
N THR A 62 9.66 3.12 -2.78
CA THR A 62 10.76 2.95 -3.76
C THR A 62 10.39 2.03 -4.93
N GLY A 63 9.31 1.26 -4.81
CA GLY A 63 8.94 0.22 -5.78
C GLY A 63 9.93 -0.94 -5.83
N ARG A 64 10.76 -1.12 -4.81
CA ARG A 64 11.88 -2.06 -4.76
C ARG A 64 11.76 -3.03 -3.59
N TYR A 65 12.40 -4.19 -3.70
CA TYR A 65 12.45 -5.17 -2.62
C TYR A 65 13.29 -4.66 -1.44
N VAL A 66 13.01 -5.19 -0.25
CA VAL A 66 13.80 -4.91 0.98
C VAL A 66 15.29 -5.14 0.78
N SER A 67 15.66 -6.21 0.06
CA SER A 67 17.04 -6.54 -0.28
C SER A 67 17.71 -5.57 -1.26
N SER A 68 16.93 -4.68 -1.89
CA SER A 68 17.45 -3.67 -2.80
C SER A 68 17.69 -2.36 -2.06
N HIS A 69 16.70 -1.87 -1.30
CA HIS A 69 16.78 -0.57 -0.59
C HIS A 69 17.34 -0.66 0.84
N GLN A 70 17.69 -1.86 1.32
CA GLN A 70 18.37 -2.14 2.61
C GLN A 70 17.64 -1.76 3.91
N VAL A 71 16.41 -1.23 3.85
CA VAL A 71 15.62 -0.91 5.05
C VAL A 71 14.90 -2.17 5.54
N ALA A 72 15.62 -2.98 6.31
CA ALA A 72 15.16 -4.30 6.77
C ALA A 72 14.36 -4.30 8.09
N TRP A 73 14.34 -3.19 8.83
CA TRP A 73 13.58 -3.08 10.09
C TRP A 73 13.09 -1.65 10.36
N ASN A 74 12.30 -1.48 11.43
CA ASN A 74 11.97 -0.16 11.96
C ASN A 74 13.23 0.56 12.47
N ALA A 75 13.22 1.88 12.40
CA ALA A 75 14.33 2.76 12.79
C ALA A 75 15.63 2.58 11.97
N VAL A 76 15.57 1.87 10.83
CA VAL A 76 16.65 1.87 9.83
C VAL A 76 16.35 2.97 8.80
N PRO A 77 17.23 3.97 8.63
CA PRO A 77 17.01 5.04 7.67
C PRO A 77 17.12 4.52 6.23
N LEU A 78 16.34 5.11 5.32
CA LEU A 78 16.51 4.91 3.89
C LEU A 78 17.80 5.59 3.42
N PRO A 79 18.66 4.93 2.62
CA PRO A 79 19.81 5.58 1.98
C PRO A 79 19.39 6.81 1.18
N LEU A 80 20.20 7.86 1.19
CA LEU A 80 19.87 9.15 0.57
C LEU A 80 19.80 9.07 -0.96
N GLU A 81 20.41 8.05 -1.55
CA GLU A 81 20.49 7.81 -2.98
C GLU A 81 19.28 7.03 -3.54
N GLU A 82 18.44 6.45 -2.68
CA GLU A 82 17.26 5.72 -3.13
C GLU A 82 16.16 6.70 -3.57
N LEU A 83 15.81 6.64 -4.86
CA LEU A 83 14.65 7.36 -5.40
C LEU A 83 13.36 6.78 -4.82
N THR A 84 12.40 7.67 -4.64
CA THR A 84 11.06 7.37 -4.14
C THR A 84 10.01 7.77 -5.16
N LEU A 85 8.77 7.39 -4.92
CA LEU A 85 7.62 7.76 -5.73
C LEU A 85 7.49 9.27 -5.91
N GLY A 86 7.97 10.08 -4.96
CA GLY A 86 7.91 11.54 -5.04
C GLY A 86 8.87 12.17 -6.06
N ASP A 87 9.83 11.40 -6.58
CA ASP A 87 10.79 11.87 -7.59
C ASP A 87 10.24 11.76 -9.03
N TYR A 88 9.05 11.17 -9.19
CA TYR A 88 8.38 10.92 -10.48
C TYR A 88 7.06 11.68 -10.60
#